data_AF-A0AAV4L7Z8-F1
#
_entry.id   AF-A0AAV4L7Z8-F1
#
_cell.length_a   1.000
_cell.length_b   1.000
_cell.length_c   1.000
_cell.angle_alpha   90.00
_cell.angle_beta   90.00
_cell.angle_gamma   90.00
#
_symmetry.space_group_name_H-M   'P 1'
#
loop_
_entity.id
_entity.type
_entity.pdbx_description
1 polymer ?
#
loop_
_entity_poly.entity_id
_entity_poly.type
_entity_poly.pdbx_seq_one_letter_code
_entity_poly.pdbx_strand_id
1 'polypeptide(L)' 'MLEIEAKVKTVPYVDAEIVEKQAFQVGRTVRDSLQNIPDRVSSLLASLSDAHQIYEILTKEIRLALESLSSDLVDTENP' A
#
# COMPACT_ATOMS: atom_id res chain seq x y z
N MET A 1 -4.86 -40.96 -22.38
CA MET A 1 -3.65 -40.08 -22.41
C MET A 1 -3.95 -38.64 -22.84
N LEU A 2 -5.11 -38.30 -23.41
CA LEU A 2 -5.41 -36.93 -23.88
C LEU A 2 -5.86 -35.93 -22.79
N GLU A 3 -6.23 -36.39 -21.59
CA GLU A 3 -6.90 -35.54 -20.59
C GLU A 3 -5.94 -34.90 -19.57
N ILE A 4 -4.70 -35.39 -19.48
CA ILE A 4 -3.69 -34.89 -18.53
C ILE A 4 -2.92 -33.69 -19.12
N GLU A 5 -2.67 -33.67 -20.43
CA GLU A 5 -1.92 -32.58 -21.07
C GLU A 5 -2.69 -31.26 -21.14
N ALA A 6 -4.03 -31.30 -21.20
CA ALA A 6 -4.87 -30.12 -21.23
C ALA A 6 -4.84 -29.33 -19.90
N LYS A 7 -4.65 -30.02 -18.77
CA LYS A 7 -4.62 -29.40 -17.43
C LYS A 7 -3.27 -28.80 -17.04
N VAL A 8 -2.18 -29.18 -17.72
CA VAL A 8 -0.81 -28.71 -17.39
C VAL A 8 -0.47 -27.39 -18.10
N LYS A 9 -1.25 -26.98 -19.11
CA LYS A 9 -0.91 -25.86 -20.01
C LYS A 9 -1.77 -24.60 -19.85
N THR A 10 -2.53 -24.48 -18.77
CA THR A 10 -3.30 -23.26 -18.46
C THR A 10 -2.68 -22.58 -17.25
N VAL A 11 -1.49 -22.00 -17.45
CA VAL A 11 -1.00 -20.98 -16.52
C VAL A 11 -1.85 -19.73 -16.77
N PRO A 12 -2.56 -19.20 -15.76
CA PRO A 12 -3.28 -17.95 -15.93
C PRO A 12 -2.26 -16.87 -16.29
N TYR A 13 -2.51 -16.18 -17.39
CA TYR A 13 -1.75 -15.01 -17.80
C TYR A 13 -2.62 -13.78 -17.56
N VAL A 14 -1.97 -12.68 -17.18
CA VAL A 14 -2.58 -11.37 -17.06
C VAL A 14 -1.96 -10.46 -18.11
N ASP A 15 -2.75 -9.55 -18.66
CA ASP A 15 -2.26 -8.57 -19.62
C ASP A 15 -1.21 -7.67 -18.95
N ALA A 16 -0.07 -7.48 -19.63
CA ALA A 16 1.00 -6.62 -19.14
C ALA A 16 0.54 -5.17 -18.97
N GLU A 17 -0.34 -4.68 -19.84
CA GLU A 17 -0.90 -3.32 -19.75
C GLU A 17 -1.76 -3.15 -18.49
N ILE A 18 -2.50 -4.20 -18.11
CA ILE A 18 -3.31 -4.21 -16.88
C ILE A 18 -2.39 -4.17 -15.64
N VAL A 19 -1.35 -5.00 -15.61
CA VAL A 19 -0.38 -5.03 -14.51
C VAL A 19 0.31 -3.69 -14.37
N GLU A 20 0.77 -3.10 -15.47
CA GLU A 20 1.44 -1.81 -15.47
C GLU A 20 0.52 -0.71 -14.91
N LYS A 21 -0.72 -0.64 -15.40
CA LYS A 21 -1.71 0.33 -14.91
C LYS A 21 -2.02 0.15 -13.43
N GLN A 22 -2.21 -1.08 -12.97
CA GLN A 22 -2.47 -1.37 -11.55
C GLN A 22 -1.27 -1.00 -10.68
N ALA A 23 -0.05 -1.35 -11.10
CA ALA A 23 1.17 -0.99 -10.38
C ALA A 23 1.33 0.54 -10.24
N PHE A 24 1.05 1.31 -11.31
CA PHE A 24 1.05 2.77 -11.24
C PHE A 24 0.00 3.31 -10.28
N GLN A 25 -1.20 2.73 -10.27
CA GLN A 25 -2.26 3.16 -9.37
C GLN A 25 -1.89 2.88 -7.91
N VAL A 26 -1.37 1.70 -7.61
CA VAL A 26 -0.85 1.34 -6.28
C VAL A 26 0.26 2.30 -5.85
N GLY A 27 1.21 2.60 -6.73
CA GLY A 27 2.28 3.56 -6.45
C GLY A 27 1.77 4.96 -6.10
N ARG A 28 0.70 5.43 -6.78
CA ARG A 28 0.05 6.70 -6.43
C ARG A 28 -0.59 6.64 -5.05
N THR A 29 -1.35 5.59 -4.76
CA THR A 29 -1.98 5.41 -3.44
C THR A 29 -0.95 5.43 -2.31
N VAL A 30 0.17 4.72 -2.46
CA VAL A 30 1.26 4.71 -1.49
C VAL A 30 1.83 6.11 -1.28
N ARG A 31 2.15 6.82 -2.36
CA ARG A 31 2.68 8.19 -2.30
C ARG A 31 1.71 9.12 -1.58
N ASP A 32 0.44 9.09 -1.95
CA ASP A 32 -0.58 10.00 -1.42
C ASP A 32 -0.82 9.74 0.07
N SER A 33 -0.82 8.47 0.50
CA SER A 33 -0.92 8.09 1.91
C SER A 33 0.25 8.62 2.76
N LEU A 34 1.48 8.52 2.25
CA LEU A 34 2.67 9.05 2.94
C LEU A 34 2.69 10.57 2.98
N GLN A 35 2.32 11.24 1.88
CA GLN A 35 2.28 12.70 1.81
C GLN A 35 1.19 13.32 2.68
N ASN A 36 0.18 12.54 3.08
CA ASN A 36 -0.86 12.99 4.01
C ASN A 36 -0.42 12.92 5.49
N ILE A 37 0.72 12.28 5.83
CA ILE A 37 1.18 12.20 7.22
C ILE A 37 1.46 13.60 7.81
N PRO A 38 2.25 14.48 7.17
CA PRO A 38 2.55 15.80 7.71
C PRO A 38 1.29 16.62 8.01
N ASP A 39 0.29 16.59 7.13
CA ASP A 39 -0.95 17.36 7.33
C ASP A 39 -1.70 16.95 8.61
N ARG A 40 -1.66 15.65 8.97
CA ARG A 40 -2.31 15.15 10.20
C ARG A 40 -1.59 15.54 11.47
N VAL A 41 -0.25 15.60 11.45
CA VAL A 41 0.54 15.77 12.69
C VAL A 41 1.24 17.09 12.85
N SER A 42 1.34 17.94 11.82
CA SER A 42 2.10 19.19 11.92
C SER A 42 1.64 20.10 13.06
N SER A 43 0.33 20.20 13.28
CA SER A 43 -0.25 21.00 14.37
C SER A 43 0.11 20.44 15.75
N LEU A 44 0.06 19.12 15.92
CA LEU A 44 0.45 18.43 17.15
C LEU A 44 1.95 18.60 17.39
N LEU A 45 2.79 18.30 16.40
CA LEU A 45 4.25 18.37 16.50
C LEU A 45 4.75 19.79 16.78
N ALA A 46 4.09 20.83 16.24
CA ALA A 46 4.45 22.23 16.49
C ALA A 46 4.37 22.63 17.98
N SER A 47 3.57 21.91 18.78
CA SER A 47 3.43 22.16 20.21
C SER A 47 4.45 21.40 21.08
N LEU A 48 5.22 20.50 20.48
CA LEU A 48 6.14 19.61 21.18
C LEU A 48 7.57 20.13 21.14
N SER A 49 8.28 19.98 22.25
CA SER A 49 9.71 20.31 22.37
C SER A 49 10.60 19.09 22.61
N ASP A 50 10.00 17.94 22.95
CA ASP A 50 10.73 16.71 23.25
C ASP A 50 10.89 15.85 21.99
N ALA A 51 12.15 15.56 21.63
CA ALA A 51 12.48 14.81 20.43
C ALA A 51 12.01 13.34 20.47
N HIS A 52 11.94 12.73 21.65
CA HIS A 52 11.48 11.35 21.80
C HIS A 52 9.98 11.26 21.51
N GLN A 53 9.18 12.18 22.05
CA GLN A 53 7.74 12.25 21.78
C GLN A 53 7.46 12.50 20.30
N ILE A 54 8.20 13.41 19.66
CA ILE A 54 8.09 13.67 18.21
C ILE A 54 8.36 12.38 17.42
N TYR A 55 9.43 11.66 17.75
CA TYR A 55 9.78 10.41 17.09
C TYR A 55 8.70 9.33 17.28
N GLU A 56 8.14 9.17 18.48
CA GLU A 56 7.08 8.21 18.76
C GLU A 56 5.82 8.50 17.93
N ILE A 57 5.42 9.77 17.84
CA ILE A 57 4.26 10.19 17.04
C ILE A 57 4.48 9.90 15.56
N LEU A 58 5.63 10.30 15.01
CA LEU A 58 5.98 10.04 13.61
C LEU A 58 6.00 8.53 13.31
N THR A 59 6.61 7.74 14.19
CA THR A 59 6.67 6.28 14.05
C THR A 59 5.28 5.66 14.05
N LYS A 60 4.39 6.12 14.93
CA LYS A 60 3.01 5.65 15.00
C LYS A 60 2.26 5.98 13.71
N GLU A 61 2.35 7.20 13.20
CA GLU A 61 1.66 7.60 11.98
C GLU A 61 2.15 6.87 10.73
N ILE A 62 3.46 6.63 10.63
CA ILE A 62 4.02 5.84 9.53
C ILE A 62 3.47 4.42 9.58
N ARG A 63 3.40 3.79 10.77
CA ARG A 63 2.80 2.46 10.92
C ARG A 63 1.33 2.45 10.51
N LEU A 64 0.54 3.41 10.98
CA LEU A 64 -0.88 3.52 10.61
C LEU A 64 -1.07 3.70 9.10
N ALA A 65 -0.24 4.51 8.45
CA ALA A 65 -0.28 4.68 7.00
C ALA A 65 0.02 3.37 6.26
N LEU A 66 1.02 2.61 6.72
CA LEU A 66 1.38 1.31 6.15
C LEU A 66 0.31 0.24 6.40
N GLU A 67 -0.30 0.23 7.58
CA GLU A 67 -1.40 -0.68 7.92
C GLU A 67 -2.64 -0.40 7.07
N SER A 68 -3.00 0.87 6.90
CA SER A 68 -4.09 1.29 6.01
C SER A 68 -3.82 0.85 4.57
N LEU A 69 -2.61 1.11 4.06
CA LEU A 69 -2.20 0.68 2.71
C LEU A 69 -2.26 -0.84 2.58
N SER A 70 -1.81 -1.59 3.59
CA SER A 70 -1.86 -3.04 3.56
C SER A 70 -3.30 -3.56 3.51
N SER A 71 -4.22 -2.95 4.25
CA SER A 71 -5.64 -3.31 4.20
C SER A 71 -6.24 -2.98 2.84
N ASP A 72 -6.03 -1.76 2.36
CA ASP A 72 -6.61 -1.25 1.11
C ASP A 72 -6.12 -2.03 -0.11
N LEU A 73 -4.88 -2.52 -0.08
CA LEU A 73 -4.31 -3.31 -1.17
C LEU A 73 -4.78 -4.78 -1.15
N VAL A 74 -4.96 -5.38 0.03
CA VAL A 74 -5.44 -6.77 0.16
C VAL A 74 -6.90 -6.89 -0.29
N ASP A 75 -7.74 -5.87 -0.05
CA ASP A 75 -9.14 -5.86 -0.49
C ASP A 75 -9.27 -5.75 -2.02
N THR A 76 -8.25 -5.28 -2.73
CA THR A 76 -8.27 -5.23 -4.21
C THR A 76 -7.94 -6.57 -4.89
N GLU A 77 -7.42 -7.55 -4.17
CA GLU A 77 -7.08 -8.89 -4.70
C GLU A 77 -8.19 -9.93 -4.53
N ASN A 78 -9.30 -9.62 -3.83
CA ASN A 78 -10.41 -10.56 -3.62
C ASN A 78 -11.77 -9.99 -4.08
N PRO A 79 -12.22 -10.31 -5.31
CA PRO A 79 -13.58 -10.02 -5.76
C PRO A 79 -14.65 -10.90 -5.10
#